data_AF-J0SC49-F1
#
_entry.id   AF-J0SC49-F1
#
_cell.length_a   1.000
_cell.length_b   1.000
_cell.length_c   1.000
_cell.angle_alpha   90.00
_cell.angle_beta   90.00
_cell.angle_gamma   90.00
#
_symmetry.space_group_name_H-M   'P 1'
#
loop_
_entity.id
_entity.type
_entity.pdbx_description
1 polymer ?
#
loop_
_entity_poly.entity_id
_entity_poly.type
_entity_poly.pdbx_seq_one_letter_code
_entity_poly.pdbx_strand_id
1 'polypeptide(L)'
;MAVIKRFGILSVARINAAISLVIGLILSVLWIVFTGVTGVARGINSAAIGSAAMNGAGGLVVIIFVTIVYAIVGFVAGALVALLYNVAAGWFGGIEMEISD
;
A
#
# COMPACT_ATOMS: atom_id res chain seq x y z
N MET A 1 -23.32 -13.28 17.79
CA MET A 1 -22.83 -13.05 16.42
C MET A 1 -23.35 -11.71 15.93
N ALA A 2 -22.47 -10.80 15.55
CA ALA A 2 -22.80 -9.50 14.98
C ALA A 2 -22.63 -9.55 13.46
N VAL A 3 -23.53 -8.92 12.69
CA VAL A 3 -23.45 -8.93 11.22
C VAL A 3 -23.07 -7.55 10.70
N ILE A 4 -21.97 -7.45 9.97
CA ILE A 4 -21.57 -6.18 9.32
C ILE A 4 -22.32 -6.03 8.00
N LYS A 5 -23.35 -5.20 8.00
CA LYS A 5 -24.10 -4.86 6.78
C LYS A 5 -23.46 -3.78 5.94
N ARG A 6 -22.61 -2.93 6.54
CA ARG A 6 -21.95 -1.83 5.84
C ARG A 6 -20.64 -1.45 6.52
N PHE A 7 -19.64 -1.14 5.70
CA PHE A 7 -18.43 -0.47 6.13
C PHE A 7 -18.51 1.03 5.84
N GLY A 8 -17.99 1.83 6.77
CA GLY A 8 -17.72 3.24 6.52
C GLY A 8 -16.56 3.37 5.53
N ILE A 9 -16.85 3.82 4.31
CA ILE A 9 -15.88 3.91 3.20
C ILE A 9 -14.61 4.65 3.64
N LEU A 10 -14.79 5.80 4.30
CA LEU A 10 -13.67 6.63 4.77
C LEU A 10 -12.86 5.95 5.90
N SER A 11 -13.52 5.15 6.75
CA SER A 11 -12.85 4.42 7.83
C SER A 11 -11.93 3.34 7.25
N VAL A 12 -12.46 2.51 6.34
CA VAL A 12 -11.68 1.46 5.66
C VAL A 12 -10.56 2.07 4.83
N ALA A 13 -10.83 3.15 4.09
CA ALA A 13 -9.83 3.84 3.28
C ALA A 13 -8.66 4.35 4.12
N ARG A 14 -8.91 4.98 5.28
CA ARG A 14 -7.85 5.48 6.17
C ARG A 14 -7.00 4.36 6.75
N ILE A 15 -7.63 3.28 7.21
CA ILE A 15 -6.92 2.10 7.73
C ILE A 15 -6.06 1.49 6.63
N ASN A 16 -6.62 1.28 5.44
CA ASN A 16 -5.89 0.68 4.33
C ASN A 16 -4.75 1.59 3.83
N ALA A 17 -4.92 2.91 3.86
CA ALA A 17 -3.87 3.87 3.56
C ALA A 17 -2.71 3.78 4.55
N ALA A 18 -3.00 3.68 5.85
CA ALA A 18 -1.98 3.53 6.89
C ALA A 18 -1.21 2.21 6.75
N ILE A 19 -1.92 1.10 6.52
CA ILE A 19 -1.30 -0.20 6.26
C ILE A 19 -0.42 -0.12 5.00
N SER A 20 -0.95 0.43 3.91
CA SER A 20 -0.23 0.55 2.64
C SER A 20 0.97 1.49 2.71
N LEU A 21 0.93 2.52 3.56
CA LEU A 21 2.06 3.39 3.85
C LEU A 21 3.21 2.61 4.48
N VAL A 22 2.92 1.81 5.51
CA VAL A 22 3.93 0.97 6.18
C VAL A 22 4.50 -0.05 5.18
N ILE A 23 3.65 -0.69 4.38
CA ILE A 23 4.09 -1.61 3.33
C ILE A 23 4.97 -0.88 2.30
N GLY A 24 4.56 0.29 1.83
CA GLY A 24 5.32 1.10 0.87
C GLY A 24 6.70 1.49 1.39
N LEU A 25 6.80 1.82 2.69
CA LEU A 25 8.07 2.09 3.36
C LEU A 25 8.96 0.84 3.42
N ILE A 26 8.41 -0.30 3.84
CA ILE A 26 9.16 -1.57 3.90
C ILE A 26 9.67 -1.94 2.50
N LEU A 27 8.80 -1.89 1.48
CA LEU A 27 9.17 -2.26 0.12
C LEU A 27 10.23 -1.32 -0.47
N SER A 28 10.13 -0.01 -0.25
CA SER A 28 11.10 0.95 -0.76
C SER A 28 12.47 0.82 -0.08
N VAL A 29 12.51 0.58 1.23
CA VAL A 29 13.74 0.29 1.96
C VAL A 29 14.38 -1.01 1.47
N LEU A 30 13.59 -2.09 1.37
CA LEU A 30 14.09 -3.37 0.86
C LEU A 30 14.63 -3.22 -0.57
N TRP A 31 13.90 -2.50 -1.44
CA TRP A 31 14.34 -2.26 -2.81
C TRP A 31 15.71 -1.58 -2.85
N ILE A 32 15.93 -0.51 -2.07
CA ILE A 32 17.23 0.17 -2.00
C ILE A 32 18.33 -0.74 -1.46
N VAL A 33 18.05 -1.55 -0.44
CA VAL A 33 19.04 -2.50 0.10
C VAL A 33 19.44 -3.51 -0.98
N PHE A 34 18.48 -4.10 -1.69
CA PHE A 34 18.77 -5.09 -2.74
C PHE A 34 19.44 -4.46 -3.97
N THR A 35 18.99 -3.28 -4.43
CA THR A 35 19.63 -2.58 -5.56
C THR A 35 20.97 -1.97 -5.20
N GLY A 36 21.19 -1.56 -3.94
CA GLY A 36 22.48 -1.07 -3.46
C GLY A 36 23.52 -2.19 -3.36
N VAL A 37 23.10 -3.39 -2.93
CA VAL A 37 23.96 -4.57 -2.87
C VAL A 37 24.24 -5.15 -4.28
N THR A 38 23.26 -5.12 -5.19
CA THR A 38 23.43 -5.62 -6.57
C THR A 38 24.03 -4.60 -7.53
N GLY A 39 23.93 -3.29 -7.25
CA GLY A 39 24.52 -2.20 -8.04
C GLY A 39 26.06 -2.17 -7.98
N VAL A 40 26.67 -2.78 -6.96
CA VAL A 40 28.12 -3.06 -6.92
C VAL A 40 28.51 -4.17 -7.91
N ALA A 41 27.59 -5.08 -8.27
CA ALA A 41 27.88 -6.25 -9.10
C ALA A 41 27.41 -6.16 -10.56
N ARG A 42 26.54 -5.20 -10.92
CA ARG A 42 25.91 -5.10 -12.24
C ARG A 42 25.84 -3.65 -12.69
N GLY A 43 26.94 -3.17 -13.27
CA GLY A 43 26.86 -2.01 -14.15
C GLY A 43 25.90 -2.32 -15.30
N ILE A 44 25.00 -1.35 -15.55
CA ILE A 44 24.23 -1.13 -16.77
C ILE A 44 22.96 -2.00 -16.97
N ASN A 45 21.87 -1.28 -17.26
CA ASN A 45 20.57 -1.69 -17.82
C ASN A 45 19.49 -2.10 -16.82
N SER A 46 18.66 -1.14 -16.39
CA SER A 46 17.20 -1.11 -16.62
C SER A 46 16.49 -0.08 -15.72
N ALA A 47 15.56 0.66 -16.33
CA ALA A 47 14.60 1.60 -15.74
C ALA A 47 15.16 2.91 -15.15
N ALA A 48 14.62 4.03 -15.66
CA ALA A 48 14.91 5.42 -15.27
C ALA A 48 14.71 5.74 -13.77
N ILE A 49 14.17 4.81 -12.98
CA ILE A 49 14.04 4.90 -11.53
C ILE A 49 15.32 4.40 -10.83
N GLY A 50 16.04 3.43 -11.41
CA GLY A 50 17.30 2.91 -10.89
C GLY A 50 18.46 3.91 -10.96
N SER A 51 18.52 4.74 -12.02
CA SER A 51 19.59 5.73 -12.17
C SER A 51 19.45 6.93 -11.24
N ALA A 52 18.22 7.29 -10.83
CA ALA A 52 17.98 8.37 -9.88
C ALA A 52 18.39 7.97 -8.45
N ALA A 53 18.19 6.71 -8.07
CA ALA A 53 18.57 6.18 -6.76
C ALA A 53 20.09 6.09 -6.52
N MET A 54 20.89 5.99 -7.59
CA MET A 54 22.35 5.84 -7.50
C MET A 54 23.12 7.10 -7.09
N ASN A 55 22.52 8.29 -7.21
CA ASN A 55 23.11 9.52 -6.69
C ASN A 55 22.51 9.75 -5.30
N GLY A 56 23.24 9.55 -4.20
CA GLY A 56 22.72 9.42 -2.82
C GLY A 56 21.60 10.35 -2.31
N ALA A 57 21.36 11.51 -2.94
CA ALA A 57 20.17 12.35 -2.68
C ALA A 57 18.86 11.79 -3.28
N GLY A 58 18.92 11.05 -4.39
CA GLY A 58 17.74 10.51 -5.08
C GLY A 58 17.13 9.27 -4.42
N GLY A 59 17.90 8.48 -3.66
CA GLY A 59 17.36 7.32 -2.94
C GLY A 59 16.32 7.70 -1.88
N LEU A 60 16.60 8.75 -1.09
CA LEU A 60 15.65 9.23 -0.09
C LEU A 60 14.38 9.82 -0.73
N VAL A 61 14.53 10.55 -1.84
CA VAL A 61 13.40 11.08 -2.61
C VAL A 61 12.53 9.94 -3.15
N VAL A 62 13.13 8.86 -3.64
CA VAL A 62 12.41 7.68 -4.12
C VAL A 62 11.67 6.98 -2.97
N ILE A 63 12.28 6.81 -1.79
CA ILE A 63 11.59 6.23 -0.62
C ILE A 63 10.34 7.03 -0.29
N ILE A 64 10.49 8.35 -0.13
CA ILE A 64 9.39 9.23 0.25
C ILE A 64 8.29 9.19 -0.81
N PHE A 65 8.67 9.31 -2.08
CA PHE A 65 7.73 9.29 -3.20
C PHE A 65 6.96 7.97 -3.28
N VAL A 66 7.65 6.84 -3.30
CA VAL A 66 7.02 5.50 -3.40
C VAL A 66 6.12 5.24 -2.19
N THR A 67 6.57 5.57 -0.99
CA THR A 67 5.79 5.39 0.25
C THR A 67 4.48 6.19 0.20
N ILE A 68 4.54 7.46 -0.21
CA ILE A 68 3.35 8.32 -0.32
C ILE A 68 2.41 7.80 -1.41
N VAL A 69 2.93 7.41 -2.57
CA VAL A 69 2.13 6.84 -3.66
C VAL A 69 1.41 5.57 -3.19
N TYR A 70 2.10 4.67 -2.49
CA TYR A 70 1.48 3.47 -1.92
C TYR A 70 0.38 3.80 -0.91
N ALA A 71 0.57 4.81 -0.07
CA ALA A 71 -0.47 5.26 0.86
C ALA A 71 -1.72 5.78 0.14
N ILE A 72 -1.54 6.58 -0.93
CA ILE A 72 -2.65 7.14 -1.73
C ILE A 72 -3.37 6.01 -2.49
N VAL A 73 -2.63 5.12 -3.15
CA VAL A 73 -3.20 3.98 -3.85
C VAL A 73 -3.94 3.07 -2.87
N GLY A 74 -3.36 2.81 -1.70
CA GLY A 74 -4.00 2.07 -0.61
C GLY A 74 -5.30 2.73 -0.13
N PHE A 75 -5.32 4.06 0.00
CA PHE A 75 -6.52 4.80 0.35
C PHE A 75 -7.64 4.57 -0.69
N VAL A 76 -7.33 4.76 -1.96
CA VAL A 76 -8.30 4.62 -3.07
C VAL A 76 -8.78 3.19 -3.19
N ALA A 77 -7.87 2.21 -3.14
CA ALA A 77 -8.21 0.79 -3.18
C ALA A 77 -9.10 0.40 -1.99
N GLY A 78 -8.78 0.86 -0.78
CA GLY A 78 -9.57 0.60 0.42
C GLY A 78 -10.97 1.20 0.33
N ALA A 79 -11.08 2.43 -0.17
CA ALA A 79 -12.36 3.08 -0.42
C ALA A 79 -13.20 2.29 -1.44
N LEU A 80 -12.58 1.88 -2.54
CA LEU A 80 -13.23 1.11 -3.60
C LEU A 80 -13.74 -0.24 -3.09
N VAL A 81 -12.90 -0.98 -2.36
CA VAL A 81 -13.27 -2.28 -1.78
C VAL A 81 -14.42 -2.13 -0.79
N ALA A 82 -14.41 -1.11 0.07
CA ALA A 82 -15.52 -0.86 0.98
C ALA A 82 -16.83 -0.51 0.25
N LEU A 83 -16.73 0.24 -0.85
CA LEU A 83 -17.88 0.55 -1.71
C LEU A 83 -18.48 -0.71 -2.33
N LEU A 84 -17.62 -1.55 -2.92
CA LEU A 84 -18.04 -2.82 -3.52
C LEU A 84 -18.64 -3.76 -2.48
N TYR A 85 -18.05 -3.82 -1.28
CA TYR A 85 -18.61 -4.59 -0.17
C TYR A 85 -20.03 -4.14 0.17
N ASN A 86 -20.27 -2.84 0.32
CA ASN A 86 -21.58 -2.32 0.69
C ASN A 86 -22.66 -2.68 -0.35
N VAL A 87 -22.30 -2.68 -1.63
CA VAL A 87 -23.19 -3.11 -2.71
C VAL A 87 -23.46 -4.61 -2.62
N ALA A 88 -22.41 -5.43 -2.50
CA ALA A 88 -22.53 -6.88 -2.41
C ALA A 88 -23.31 -7.33 -1.15
N ALA A 89 -23.07 -6.70 -0.01
CA ALA A 89 -23.79 -6.98 1.24
C ALA A 89 -25.29 -6.69 1.14
N GLY A 90 -25.70 -5.77 0.25
CA GLY A 90 -27.10 -5.52 -0.06
C GLY A 90 -27.80 -6.68 -0.78
N TRP A 91 -27.04 -7.53 -1.48
CA TRP A 91 -27.58 -8.68 -2.23
C TRP A 91 -27.41 -10.00 -1.49
N PHE A 92 -26.25 -10.23 -0.88
CA PHE A 92 -25.90 -11.54 -0.33
C PHE A 92 -26.08 -11.65 1.20
N GLY A 93 -26.42 -10.54 1.87
CA GLY A 93 -26.32 -10.45 3.32
C GLY A 93 -24.86 -10.19 3.73
N GLY A 94 -24.67 -9.35 4.75
CA GLY A 94 -23.34 -8.94 5.21
C GLY A 94 -22.54 -10.08 5.86
N ILE A 95 -21.27 -9.81 6.19
CA ILE A 95 -20.39 -10.77 6.87
C ILE A 95 -20.82 -10.92 8.34
N GLU A 96 -21.03 -12.17 8.76
CA GLU A 96 -21.22 -12.53 10.16
C GLU A 96 -19.87 -12.56 10.88
N MET A 97 -19.81 -11.94 12.05
CA MET A 97 -18.63 -11.92 12.90
C MET A 97 -18.99 -12.33 14.32
N GLU A 98 -18.12 -13.12 14.92
CA GLU A 98 -18.11 -13.36 16.36
C GLU A 98 -17.25 -12.29 17.02
N ILE A 99 -17.84 -11.56 17.98
CA ILE A 99 -17.14 -10.54 18.74
C ILE A 99 -17.04 -11.09 20.16
N SER A 100 -15.81 -11.28 20.63
CA SER A 100 -15.51 -11.56 22.03
C SER A 100 -15.56 -10.28 22.85
N ASP A 101 -16.19 -10.35 24.03
CA ASP A 101 -16.32 -9.24 24.99
C ASP A 101 -14.97 -8.70 25.48
#